data_AF-A0A0D2B7U9-F1
#
_entry.id   AF-A0A0D2B7U9-F1
#
_cell.length_a   1.000
_cell.length_b   1.000
_cell.length_c   1.000
_cell.angle_alpha   90.00
_cell.angle_beta   90.00
_cell.angle_gamma   90.00
#
_symmetry.space_group_name_H-M   'P 1'
#
loop_
_entity.id
_entity.type
_entity.pdbx_description
1 polymer ?
#
loop_
_entity_poly.entity_id
_entity_poly.type
_entity_poly.pdbx_seq_one_letter_code
_entity_poly.pdbx_strand_id
1 'polypeptide(L)'
;MAGNNPRVRRYRTLELIVRMPNGGEDPFFATMDTGADLSLMTLAAAKVLGYEPSDRNSGTVLTGMEGHKAISLGTVQIPFKLRCDSKERSSEFHVVHDLAGHKALLGVQLIMELDHLPRPPCQKCEDAVLSSASPRPV
;
A
#
# COMPACT_ATOMS: atom_id res chain seq x y z
N MET A 1 12.92 11.07 11.99
CA MET A 1 12.82 10.08 13.09
C MET A 1 11.46 9.39 13.01
N ALA A 2 11.41 8.10 12.69
CA ALA A 2 10.17 7.34 12.80
C ALA A 2 9.91 7.04 14.30
N GLY A 3 8.81 7.57 14.84
CA GLY A 3 8.44 7.35 16.24
C GLY A 3 8.23 5.86 16.55
N ASN A 4 8.77 5.40 17.68
CA ASN A 4 8.73 4.00 18.11
C ASN A 4 7.38 3.60 18.75
N ASN A 5 6.31 4.40 18.56
CA ASN A 5 5.02 4.17 19.21
C ASN A 5 4.33 2.93 18.61
N PRO A 6 4.12 1.84 19.39
CA PRO A 6 3.54 0.61 18.88
C PRO A 6 2.11 0.77 18.36
N ARG A 7 1.31 1.67 18.94
CA ARG A 7 -0.05 1.95 18.47
C ARG A 7 -0.03 2.59 17.09
N VAL A 8 0.87 3.55 16.87
CA VAL A 8 1.02 4.21 15.55
C VAL A 8 1.51 3.20 14.51
N ARG A 9 2.44 2.31 14.86
CA ARG A 9 2.89 1.25 13.95
C ARG A 9 1.74 0.32 13.57
N ARG A 10 0.97 -0.18 14.53
CA ARG A 10 -0.21 -1.01 14.26
C ARG A 10 -1.24 -0.30 13.41
N TYR A 11 -1.48 0.99 13.65
CA TYR A 11 -2.43 1.76 12.84
C TYR A 11 -1.96 1.94 11.39
N ARG A 12 -0.65 2.11 11.16
CA ARG A 12 -0.08 2.34 9.82
C ARG A 12 0.27 1.07 9.05
N THR A 13 0.14 -0.11 9.66
CA THR A 13 0.50 -1.38 9.03
C THR A 13 -0.71 -2.28 8.91
N LEU A 14 -0.73 -3.06 7.85
CA LEU A 14 -1.71 -4.10 7.63
C LEU A 14 -1.00 -5.45 7.55
N GLU A 15 -1.54 -6.44 8.25
CA GLU A 15 -1.07 -7.82 8.18
C GLU A 15 -1.76 -8.53 7.03
N LEU A 16 -0.98 -8.94 6.04
CA LEU A 16 -1.39 -9.78 4.93
C LEU A 16 -0.98 -11.21 5.26
N ILE A 17 -1.92 -12.15 5.26
CA ILE A 17 -1.61 -13.57 5.34
C ILE A 17 -1.30 -14.02 3.91
N VAL A 18 -0.03 -14.00 3.54
CA VAL A 18 0.43 -14.25 2.17
C VAL A 18 0.49 -15.74 1.93
N ARG A 19 -0.11 -16.21 0.85
CA ARG A 19 0.07 -17.58 0.39
C ARG A 19 1.38 -17.66 -0.39
N MET A 20 2.30 -18.49 0.05
CA MET A 20 3.60 -18.68 -0.60
C MET A 20 3.50 -19.70 -1.74
N PRO A 21 4.40 -19.67 -2.74
CA PRO A 21 4.39 -20.62 -3.86
C PRO A 21 4.55 -22.09 -3.44
N ASN A 22 5.14 -22.36 -2.28
CA ASN A 22 5.25 -23.69 -1.70
C ASN A 22 3.94 -24.21 -1.08
N GLY A 23 2.85 -23.43 -1.15
CA GLY A 23 1.54 -23.76 -0.58
C GLY A 23 1.36 -23.38 0.88
N GLY A 24 2.41 -22.93 1.57
CA GLY A 24 2.34 -22.41 2.94
C GLY A 24 1.73 -21.01 3.01
N GLU A 25 1.47 -20.54 4.22
CA GLU A 25 1.03 -19.16 4.48
C GLU A 25 2.04 -18.49 5.43
N ASP A 26 2.34 -17.21 5.21
CA ASP A 26 3.24 -16.40 6.05
C ASP A 26 2.62 -15.04 6.38
N PRO A 27 2.52 -14.63 7.66
CA PRO A 27 2.11 -13.29 8.03
C PRO A 27 3.13 -12.22 7.61
N PHE A 28 2.70 -11.33 6.71
CA PHE A 28 3.51 -10.26 6.16
C PHE A 28 2.91 -8.88 6.50
N PHE A 29 3.70 -8.03 7.16
CA PHE A 29 3.27 -6.67 7.50
C PHE A 29 3.71 -5.66 6.45
N ALA A 30 2.75 -5.01 5.81
CA ALA A 30 2.98 -3.92 4.86
C ALA A 30 2.53 -2.58 5.47
N THR A 31 3.22 -1.48 5.13
CA THR A 31 2.79 -0.14 5.54
C THR A 31 1.70 0.33 4.59
N MET A 32 0.61 0.85 5.13
CA MET A 32 -0.40 1.56 4.34
C MET A 32 0.10 2.96 4.02
N ASP A 33 0.24 3.28 2.74
CA ASP A 33 0.71 4.58 2.26
C ASP A 33 -0.31 5.24 1.33
N THR A 34 -1.06 6.20 1.88
CA THR A 34 -2.06 6.96 1.12
C THR A 34 -1.44 7.95 0.13
N GLY A 35 -0.12 8.16 0.18
CA GLY A 35 0.61 9.00 -0.78
C GLY A 35 1.14 8.23 -1.99
N ALA A 36 1.06 6.90 -1.99
CA ALA A 36 1.48 6.05 -3.09
C ALA A 36 0.25 5.56 -3.87
N ASP A 37 0.22 5.79 -5.18
CA ASP A 37 -0.86 5.25 -6.04
C ASP A 37 -0.73 3.72 -6.22
N LEU A 38 0.52 3.24 -6.28
CA LEU A 38 0.87 1.85 -6.55
C LEU A 38 1.41 1.15 -5.31
N SER A 39 1.12 -0.15 -5.19
CA SER A 39 1.74 -0.99 -4.17
C SER A 39 3.18 -1.33 -4.55
N LEU A 40 4.10 -1.20 -3.59
CA LEU A 40 5.53 -1.40 -3.77
C LEU A 40 6.05 -2.46 -2.80
N MET A 41 7.03 -3.26 -3.22
CA MET A 41 7.71 -4.23 -2.36
C MET A 41 9.20 -4.23 -2.64
N THR A 42 10.02 -4.42 -1.61
CA THR A 42 11.45 -4.63 -1.81
C THR A 42 11.73 -6.00 -2.42
N LEU A 43 12.77 -6.10 -3.27
CA LEU A 43 13.21 -7.38 -3.81
C LEU A 43 13.54 -8.40 -2.72
N ALA A 44 14.11 -7.93 -1.60
CA ALA A 44 14.39 -8.78 -0.45
C ALA A 44 13.10 -9.38 0.15
N ALA A 45 12.04 -8.58 0.30
CA ALA A 45 10.75 -9.08 0.79
C ALA A 45 10.10 -10.07 -0.18
N ALA A 46 10.12 -9.78 -1.49
CA ALA A 46 9.60 -10.71 -2.50
C ALA A 46 10.29 -12.07 -2.44
N LYS A 47 11.63 -12.08 -2.33
CA LYS A 47 12.42 -13.31 -2.19
C LYS A 47 12.12 -14.10 -0.92
N VAL A 48 11.94 -13.42 0.21
CA VAL A 48 11.55 -14.07 1.47
C VAL A 48 10.21 -14.79 1.34
N LEU A 49 9.26 -14.18 0.61
CA LEU A 49 7.95 -14.78 0.32
C LEU A 49 7.99 -15.83 -0.81
N GLY A 50 9.15 -16.07 -1.42
CA GLY A 50 9.35 -17.03 -2.51
C GLY A 50 8.93 -16.51 -3.89
N TYR A 51 8.67 -15.21 -4.06
CA TYR A 51 8.27 -14.61 -5.32
C TYR A 51 9.46 -13.99 -6.05
N GLU A 52 9.48 -14.15 -7.37
CA GLU A 52 10.44 -13.53 -8.27
C GLU A 52 9.72 -12.56 -9.21
N PRO A 53 10.27 -11.35 -9.45
CA PRO A 53 9.63 -10.38 -10.33
C PRO A 53 9.47 -10.94 -11.75
N SER A 54 8.25 -10.88 -12.28
CA SER A 54 8.00 -11.06 -13.71
C SER A 54 8.54 -9.86 -14.47
N ASP A 55 9.07 -10.10 -15.67
CA ASP A 55 9.55 -9.07 -16.57
C ASP A 55 10.58 -8.13 -15.94
N ARG A 56 11.74 -8.68 -15.56
CA ARG A 56 12.87 -7.94 -14.97
C ARG A 56 13.37 -6.72 -15.78
N ASN A 57 12.81 -6.49 -16.97
CA ASN A 57 13.14 -5.40 -17.89
C ASN A 57 11.94 -4.45 -18.20
N SER A 58 10.79 -4.57 -17.53
CA SER A 58 9.63 -3.70 -17.82
C SER A 58 9.82 -2.25 -17.35
N GLY A 59 10.77 -2.00 -16.45
CA GLY A 59 11.35 -0.68 -16.21
C GLY A 59 10.36 0.42 -15.85
N THR A 60 9.22 0.08 -15.22
CA THR A 60 8.22 1.08 -14.83
C THR A 60 8.90 2.17 -14.00
N VAL A 61 8.88 3.40 -14.51
CA VAL A 61 9.43 4.56 -13.81
C VAL A 61 8.43 4.99 -12.76
N LEU A 62 8.80 4.79 -11.50
CA LEU A 62 8.04 5.21 -10.33
C LEU A 62 8.51 6.60 -9.94
N THR A 63 7.58 7.56 -9.87
CA THR A 63 7.89 8.93 -9.46
C THR A 63 7.42 9.12 -8.02
N GLY A 64 8.38 9.33 -7.12
CA GLY A 64 8.12 9.67 -5.73
C GLY A 64 7.97 11.18 -5.52
N MET A 65 7.90 11.57 -4.25
CA MET A 65 7.85 12.98 -3.86
C MET A 65 9.09 13.73 -4.34
N GLU A 66 8.90 15.02 -4.65
CA GLU A 66 9.97 15.92 -5.15
C GLU A 66 10.60 15.46 -6.48
N GLY A 67 9.94 14.57 -7.22
CA GLY A 67 10.39 14.13 -8.53
C GLY A 67 11.50 13.06 -8.49
N HIS A 68 11.79 12.48 -7.32
CA HIS A 68 12.69 11.34 -7.23
C HIS A 68 12.15 10.17 -8.04
N LYS A 69 13.00 9.56 -8.87
CA LYS A 69 12.62 8.44 -9.73
C LYS A 69 13.26 7.15 -9.24
N ALA A 70 12.45 6.10 -9.16
CA ALA A 70 12.91 4.73 -9.00
C ALA A 70 12.48 3.92 -10.23
N ILE A 71 13.25 2.89 -10.57
CA ILE A 71 12.90 1.97 -11.66
C ILE A 71 12.46 0.66 -11.02
N SER A 72 11.25 0.21 -11.35
CA SER A 72 10.75 -1.10 -10.95
C SER A 72 11.55 -2.21 -11.64
N LEU A 73 11.90 -3.24 -10.89
CA LEU A 73 12.58 -4.45 -11.34
C LEU A 73 11.61 -5.49 -11.94
N GLY A 74 10.44 -5.05 -12.36
CA GLY A 74 9.28 -5.90 -12.65
C GLY A 74 8.20 -5.85 -11.57
N THR A 75 7.22 -6.73 -11.68
CA THR A 75 6.09 -6.84 -10.74
C THR A 75 5.97 -8.25 -10.18
N VAL A 76 5.27 -8.39 -9.05
CA VAL A 76 4.87 -9.68 -8.50
C VAL A 76 3.39 -9.65 -8.16
N GLN A 77 2.67 -10.74 -8.43
CA GLN A 77 1.30 -10.93 -7.99
C GLN A 77 1.31 -11.66 -6.65
N ILE A 78 0.89 -10.99 -5.59
CA ILE A 78 0.88 -11.54 -4.23
C ILE A 78 -0.54 -11.95 -3.85
N PRO A 79 -0.84 -13.26 -3.77
CA PRO A 79 -2.07 -13.75 -3.19
C PRO A 79 -2.02 -13.66 -1.65
N PHE A 80 -3.08 -13.10 -1.06
CA PHE A 80 -3.19 -12.96 0.39
C PHE A 80 -4.64 -13.00 0.88
N LYS A 81 -4.78 -13.18 2.20
CA LYS A 81 -6.01 -12.99 2.96
C LYS A 81 -5.77 -11.96 4.07
N LEU A 82 -6.85 -11.43 4.62
CA LEU A 82 -6.77 -10.58 5.80
C LEU A 82 -7.28 -11.34 7.03
N ARG A 83 -6.83 -10.95 8.22
CA ARG A 83 -7.38 -11.53 9.46
C ARG A 83 -8.86 -11.25 9.65
N CYS A 84 -9.33 -10.08 9.19
CA CYS A 84 -10.72 -9.67 9.26
C CYS A 84 -11.58 -10.24 8.14
N ASP A 85 -10.99 -10.77 7.07
CA ASP A 85 -11.69 -11.31 5.91
C ASP A 85 -10.88 -12.45 5.27
N SER A 86 -11.40 -13.67 5.40
CA SER A 86 -10.77 -14.89 4.90
C SER A 86 -10.82 -15.03 3.37
N LYS A 87 -11.48 -14.12 2.65
CA LYS A 87 -11.53 -14.15 1.19
C LYS A 87 -10.12 -13.88 0.62
N GLU A 88 -9.63 -14.87 -0.12
CA GLU A 88 -8.37 -14.77 -0.87
C GLU A 88 -8.51 -13.73 -1.98
N ARG A 89 -7.49 -12.91 -2.13
CA ARG A 89 -7.35 -11.90 -3.18
C ARG A 89 -5.89 -11.85 -3.64
N SER A 90 -5.64 -11.28 -4.80
CA SER A 90 -4.28 -11.03 -5.29
C SER A 90 -4.13 -9.55 -5.60
N SER A 91 -2.93 -9.01 -5.36
CA SER A 91 -2.59 -7.66 -5.77
C SER A 91 -1.20 -7.60 -6.36
N GLU A 92 -1.01 -6.70 -7.32
CA GLU A 92 0.27 -6.45 -7.93
C GLU A 92 1.14 -5.57 -7.03
N PHE A 93 2.41 -5.96 -6.88
CA PHE A 93 3.44 -5.14 -6.26
C PHE A 93 4.55 -4.86 -7.25
N HIS A 94 4.88 -3.59 -7.44
CA HIS A 94 6.10 -3.21 -8.14
C HIS A 94 7.31 -3.47 -7.25
N VAL A 95 8.31 -4.16 -7.79
CA VAL A 95 9.48 -4.56 -7.02
C VAL A 95 10.60 -3.55 -7.18
N VAL A 96 11.15 -3.06 -6.07
CA VAL A 96 12.27 -2.11 -6.05
C VAL A 96 13.39 -2.60 -5.14
N HIS A 97 14.57 -1.98 -5.22
CA HIS A 97 15.69 -2.35 -4.36
C HIS A 97 15.52 -1.92 -2.90
N ASP A 98 15.06 -0.70 -2.67
CA ASP A 98 14.92 -0.12 -1.34
C ASP A 98 13.63 0.71 -1.24
N LEU A 99 13.07 0.77 -0.03
CA LEU A 99 11.91 1.56 0.34
C LEU A 99 12.17 2.31 1.66
N ALA A 100 13.37 2.87 1.84
CA ALA A 100 13.73 3.68 3.02
C ALA A 100 13.43 2.98 4.37
N GLY A 101 13.68 1.67 4.44
CA GLY A 101 13.44 0.84 5.62
C GLY A 101 12.05 0.18 5.70
N HIS A 102 11.15 0.44 4.75
CA HIS A 102 9.91 -0.33 4.60
C HIS A 102 10.18 -1.63 3.83
N LYS A 103 9.44 -2.69 4.16
CA LYS A 103 9.49 -3.95 3.38
C LYS A 103 8.57 -3.89 2.17
N ALA A 104 7.39 -3.30 2.36
CA ALA A 104 6.38 -3.06 1.35
C ALA A 104 5.49 -1.88 1.75
N LEU A 105 4.95 -1.21 0.74
CA LEU A 105 3.94 -0.17 0.83
C LEU A 105 2.68 -0.64 0.10
N LEU A 106 1.53 -0.51 0.72
CA LEU A 106 0.24 -0.68 0.07
C LEU A 106 -0.17 0.65 -0.54
N GLY A 107 -0.44 0.66 -1.84
CA GLY A 107 -0.95 1.85 -2.52
C GLY A 107 -2.36 2.20 -2.08
N VAL A 108 -2.72 3.47 -2.23
CA VAL A 108 -4.00 4.03 -1.80
C VAL A 108 -5.20 3.30 -2.43
N GLN A 109 -5.08 2.87 -3.69
CA GLN A 109 -6.16 2.18 -4.38
C GLN A 109 -6.47 0.83 -3.71
N LEU A 110 -5.44 0.04 -3.39
CA LEU A 110 -5.61 -1.19 -2.65
C LEU A 110 -6.16 -0.92 -1.25
N ILE A 111 -5.64 0.08 -0.53
CA ILE A 111 -6.14 0.44 0.81
C ILE A 111 -7.65 0.73 0.79
N MET A 112 -8.12 1.49 -0.21
CA MET A 112 -9.53 1.81 -0.41
C MET A 112 -10.36 0.56 -0.74
N GLU A 113 -9.88 -0.31 -1.63
CA GLU A 113 -10.57 -1.57 -1.98
C GLU A 113 -10.70 -2.52 -0.79
N LEU A 114 -9.71 -2.50 0.11
CA LEU A 114 -9.74 -3.28 1.35
C LEU A 114 -10.62 -2.64 2.43
N ASP A 115 -11.17 -1.44 2.21
CA ASP A 115 -11.88 -0.62 3.20
C ASP A 115 -11.09 -0.43 4.51
N HIS A 116 -9.76 -0.29 4.38
CA HIS A 116 -8.87 0.05 5.49
C HIS A 116 -8.53 1.54 5.41
N LEU A 117 -8.31 2.18 6.56
CA LEU A 117 -8.19 3.65 6.67
C LEU A 117 -9.38 4.42 6.05
N PRO A 118 -10.65 4.05 6.33
CA PRO A 118 -11.78 4.84 5.87
C PRO A 118 -11.68 6.25 6.43
N ARG A 119 -12.02 7.25 5.60
CA ARG A 119 -12.10 8.64 6.04
C ARG A 119 -13.53 8.90 6.52
N PRO A 120 -13.80 8.88 7.84
CA PRO A 120 -15.15 9.13 8.33
C PRO A 120 -15.61 10.54 7.94
N PRO A 121 -16.92 10.74 7.77
CA PRO A 121 -17.48 12.06 7.53
C PRO A 121 -17.03 13.04 8.61
N CYS A 122 -16.69 14.25 8.18
CA CYS A 122 -16.27 15.32 9.06
C CYS A 122 -17.29 16.44 8.93
N GLN A 123 -18.15 16.60 9.94
CA GLN A 123 -19.22 17.59 9.93
C GLN A 123 -18.73 18.99 9.56
N LYS A 124 -17.59 19.42 10.10
CA LYS A 124 -17.01 20.73 9.78
C LYS A 124 -16.61 20.87 8.32
N CYS A 125 -16.16 19.80 7.68
CA CYS A 125 -15.86 19.81 6.25
C CYS A 125 -17.15 19.85 5.41
N GLU A 126 -18.19 19.14 5.84
CA GLU A 126 -19.50 19.14 5.17
C GLU A 126 -20.17 20.51 5.26
N ASP A 127 -20.18 21.13 6.44
CA ASP A 127 -20.73 22.47 6.67
C ASP A 127 -20.00 23.54 5.83
N ALA A 128 -18.68 23.39 5.64
CA ALA A 128 -17.88 24.28 4.81
C ALA A 128 -18.23 24.17 3.31
N VAL A 129 -18.46 22.96 2.81
CA VAL A 129 -18.90 22.73 1.42
C VAL A 129 -20.28 23.37 1.20
N LEU A 130 -21.22 23.17 2.13
CA LEU A 130 -22.56 23.77 2.06
C LEU A 130 -22.54 25.30 2.11
N SER A 131 -21.66 25.88 2.94
CA SER A 131 -21.49 27.34 3.04
C SER A 131 -20.87 27.96 1.79
N SER A 132 -20.00 27.24 1.08
CA SER A 132 -19.38 27.68 -0.17
C SER A 132 -20.28 27.63 -1.41
N ALA A 133 -21.40 26.89 -1.33
CA ALA A 133 -22.37 26.74 -2.41
C ALA A 133 -23.49 27.79 -2.38
N SER A 134 -23.49 28.72 -1.42
CA SER A 134 -24.47 29.80 -1.37
C SER A 134 -24.19 30.84 -2.47
N PRO A 135 -25.14 31.11 -3.39
CA PRO A 135 -24.94 32.13 -4.42
C PRO A 135 -24.77 33.49 -3.74
N ARG A 136 -23.77 34.26 -4.19
CA ARG A 136 -23.62 35.66 -3.75
C ARG A 136 -24.87 36.43 -4.18
N PRO A 137 -25.51 37.19 -3.28
CA PRO A 137 -26.57 38.10 -3.70
C PRO A 137 -25.98 39.14 -4.64
N VAL A 138 -26.67 39.35 -5.77
CA VAL A 138 -26.38 40.36 -6.81
C VAL A 138 -26.66 41.75 -6.26
#